data_AF-A0A2Z3GXM2-F1
#
_entry.id   AF-A0A2Z3GXM2-F1
#
_cell.length_a   1.000
_cell.length_b   1.000
_cell.length_c   1.000
_cell.angle_alpha   90.00
_cell.angle_beta   90.00
_cell.angle_gamma   90.00
#
_symmetry.space_group_name_H-M   'P 1'
#
loop_
_entity.id
_entity.type
_entity.pdbx_description
1 polymer ?
#
loop_
_entity_poly.entity_id
_entity_poly.type
_entity_poly.pdbx_seq_one_letter_code
_entity_poly.pdbx_strand_id
1 'polypeptide(L)'
;MPTFVSDEQLRAQVTAANAMRDAALPDHWDALLPTANQRGYNDVRRIMRGRGMTGAEFALFGADATTEGYDWNLRFAVVHAFLEACRSDPEAVAAFRQELADLTEDLAGADVMLGDDVWAPAPGSARISCGDSDTSGDRFRLDDPDDGRFSFGDGTRL
;
A
#
# COMPACT_ATOMS: atom_id res chain seq x y z
N MET A 1 16.12 -9.04 7.40
CA MET A 1 14.64 -8.86 7.36
C MET A 1 14.15 -9.41 6.02
N PRO A 2 12.90 -9.89 5.88
CA PRO A 2 12.47 -10.60 4.69
C PRO A 2 12.25 -9.66 3.49
N THR A 3 12.80 -10.05 2.34
CA THR A 3 12.58 -9.48 1.01
C THR A 3 12.48 -10.64 0.00
N PHE A 4 11.77 -10.47 -1.11
CA PHE A 4 11.74 -11.48 -2.18
C PHE A 4 12.95 -11.37 -3.12
N VAL A 5 13.55 -10.18 -3.16
CA VAL A 5 14.66 -9.84 -4.07
C VAL A 5 15.92 -9.64 -3.24
N SER A 6 17.08 -10.04 -3.77
CA SER A 6 18.39 -9.73 -3.17
C SER A 6 18.85 -8.31 -3.52
N ASP A 7 19.67 -7.69 -2.67
CA ASP A 7 20.16 -6.33 -2.94
C ASP A 7 21.03 -6.26 -4.20
N GLU A 8 21.69 -7.36 -4.60
CA GLU A 8 22.44 -7.45 -5.85
C GLU A 8 21.53 -7.44 -7.08
N GLN A 9 20.43 -8.20 -7.04
CA GLN A 9 19.42 -8.18 -8.09
C GLN A 9 18.79 -6.80 -8.20
N LEU A 10 18.43 -6.19 -7.06
CA LEU A 10 17.88 -4.84 -7.04
C LEU A 10 18.87 -3.80 -7.59
N ARG A 11 20.16 -3.89 -7.24
CA ARG A 11 21.21 -3.01 -7.77
C ARG A 11 21.24 -3.06 -9.30
N ALA A 12 21.24 -4.25 -9.87
CA ALA A 12 21.22 -4.43 -11.33
C ALA A 12 19.98 -3.78 -11.96
N GLN A 13 18.80 -3.98 -11.36
CA GLN A 13 17.54 -3.42 -11.87
C GLN A 13 17.46 -1.89 -11.75
N VAL A 14 17.88 -1.32 -10.63
CA VAL A 14 17.96 0.14 -10.46
C VAL A 14 18.94 0.76 -11.47
N THR A 15 20.07 0.10 -11.71
CA THR A 15 21.06 0.56 -12.70
C THR A 15 20.48 0.53 -14.12
N ALA A 16 19.78 -0.55 -14.48
CA ALA A 16 19.11 -0.69 -15.77
C ALA A 16 17.99 0.35 -15.95
N ALA A 17 17.15 0.55 -14.93
CA ALA A 17 16.09 1.57 -14.94
C ALA A 17 16.67 2.99 -15.04
N ASN A 18 17.78 3.27 -14.36
CA ASN A 18 18.43 4.57 -14.40
C ASN A 18 19.06 4.86 -15.77
N ALA A 19 19.62 3.84 -16.43
CA ALA A 19 20.17 3.98 -17.78
C ALA A 19 19.13 4.46 -18.81
N MET A 20 17.84 4.20 -18.57
CA MET A 20 16.74 4.69 -19.41
C MET A 20 16.36 6.16 -19.13
N ARG A 21 16.75 6.71 -17.97
CA ARG A 21 16.33 8.03 -17.48
C ARG A 21 17.33 9.15 -17.75
N ASP A 22 18.51 8.82 -18.28
CA ASP A 22 19.60 9.75 -18.59
C ASP A 22 19.95 10.71 -17.43
N ALA A 23 19.84 10.23 -16.20
CA ALA A 23 20.16 10.96 -14.98
C ALA A 23 21.27 10.23 -14.21
N ALA A 24 22.18 10.96 -13.57
CA ALA A 24 23.21 10.35 -12.73
C ALA A 24 22.62 9.98 -11.35
N LEU A 25 22.81 8.73 -10.92
CA LEU A 25 22.50 8.34 -9.55
C LEU A 25 23.52 8.97 -8.58
N PRO A 26 23.11 9.45 -7.39
CA PRO A 26 24.03 9.97 -6.38
C PRO A 26 24.96 8.87 -5.87
N ASP A 27 26.24 9.15 -5.58
CA ASP A 27 27.25 8.15 -5.19
C ASP A 27 26.86 7.17 -4.05
N HIS A 28 25.94 7.56 -3.17
CA HIS A 28 25.49 6.78 -2.01
C HIS A 28 24.18 6.00 -2.25
N TRP A 29 23.69 5.95 -3.50
CA TRP A 29 22.39 5.35 -3.83
C TRP A 29 22.32 3.86 -3.48
N ASP A 30 23.44 3.14 -3.62
CA ASP A 30 23.52 1.70 -3.40
C ASP A 30 23.33 1.33 -1.92
N ALA A 31 23.77 2.20 -1.00
CA ALA A 31 23.54 2.06 0.43
C ALA A 31 22.05 2.17 0.82
N LEU A 32 21.21 2.72 -0.06
CA LEU A 32 19.77 2.88 0.17
C LEU A 32 18.98 1.61 -0.20
N LEU A 33 19.57 0.71 -1.02
CA LEU A 33 18.89 -0.45 -1.58
C LEU A 33 18.29 -1.40 -0.53
N PRO A 34 18.98 -1.76 0.57
CA PRO A 34 18.39 -2.66 1.57
C PRO A 34 17.12 -2.08 2.18
N THR A 35 17.11 -0.76 2.42
CA THR A 35 15.95 -0.06 2.98
C THR A 35 14.82 0.04 1.95
N ALA A 36 15.15 0.38 0.70
CA ALA A 36 14.17 0.47 -0.38
C ALA A 36 13.49 -0.88 -0.66
N ASN A 37 14.27 -1.96 -0.70
CA ASN A 37 13.80 -3.34 -0.87
C ASN A 37 12.84 -3.73 0.26
N GLN A 38 13.20 -3.40 1.51
CA GLN A 38 12.34 -3.70 2.64
C GLN A 38 11.01 -2.93 2.59
N ARG A 39 11.02 -1.68 2.13
CA ARG A 39 9.81 -0.88 1.97
C ARG A 39 8.92 -1.42 0.87
N GLY A 40 9.50 -1.76 -0.29
CA GLY A 40 8.75 -2.39 -1.38
C GLY A 40 8.08 -3.69 -0.94
N TYR A 41 8.81 -4.55 -0.23
CA TYR A 41 8.25 -5.79 0.33
C TYR A 41 7.07 -5.51 1.28
N ASN A 42 7.21 -4.50 2.14
CA ASN A 42 6.17 -4.15 3.11
C ASN A 42 4.92 -3.57 2.43
N ASP A 43 5.07 -2.79 1.36
CA ASP A 43 3.93 -2.28 0.60
C ASP A 43 3.17 -3.41 -0.10
N VAL A 44 3.88 -4.28 -0.82
CA VAL A 44 3.28 -5.46 -1.46
C VAL A 44 2.59 -6.32 -0.40
N ARG A 45 3.27 -6.61 0.72
CA ARG A 45 2.69 -7.38 1.83
C ARG A 45 1.44 -6.73 2.41
N ARG A 46 1.44 -5.41 2.59
CA ARG A 46 0.30 -4.64 3.13
C ARG A 46 -0.89 -4.73 2.19
N ILE A 47 -0.69 -4.52 0.89
CA ILE A 47 -1.74 -4.56 -0.12
C ILE A 47 -2.33 -5.97 -0.23
N MET A 48 -1.49 -6.99 -0.38
CA MET A 48 -1.94 -8.37 -0.53
C MET A 48 -2.66 -8.89 0.71
N ARG A 49 -2.18 -8.56 1.91
CA ARG A 49 -2.92 -8.86 3.16
C ARG A 49 -4.20 -8.07 3.30
N GLY A 50 -4.26 -6.86 2.76
CA GLY A 50 -5.49 -6.06 2.67
C GLY A 50 -6.53 -6.75 1.78
N ARG A 51 -6.09 -7.38 0.69
CA ARG A 51 -6.92 -8.20 -0.22
C ARG A 51 -7.37 -9.54 0.39
N GLY A 52 -6.82 -9.94 1.53
CA GLY A 52 -7.16 -11.19 2.23
C GLY A 52 -6.14 -12.32 2.07
N MET A 53 -5.00 -12.08 1.43
CA MET A 53 -3.94 -13.08 1.29
C MET A 53 -3.32 -13.44 2.64
N THR A 54 -3.24 -14.73 2.93
CA THR A 54 -2.63 -15.26 4.14
C THR A 54 -1.11 -15.16 4.11
N GLY A 55 -0.46 -15.35 5.25
CA GLY A 55 1.00 -15.35 5.32
C GLY A 55 1.67 -16.47 4.52
N ALA A 56 1.01 -17.63 4.40
CA ALA A 56 1.54 -18.77 3.65
C ALA A 56 1.41 -18.56 2.14
N GLU A 57 0.25 -18.08 1.67
CA GLU A 57 0.04 -17.70 0.27
C GLU A 57 1.00 -16.57 -0.13
N PHE A 58 1.21 -15.59 0.75
CA PHE A 58 2.16 -14.51 0.46
C PHE A 58 3.61 -15.01 0.32
N ALA A 59 4.01 -16.01 1.10
CA ALA A 59 5.32 -16.62 0.95
C ALA A 59 5.47 -17.37 -0.39
N LEU A 60 4.39 -17.98 -0.88
CA LEU A 60 4.34 -18.61 -2.21
C LEU A 60 4.33 -17.57 -3.34
N PHE A 61 3.61 -16.47 -3.15
CA PHE A 61 3.46 -15.39 -4.13
C PHE A 61 4.79 -14.74 -4.52
N GLY A 62 5.78 -14.72 -3.63
CA GLY A 62 7.13 -14.21 -3.91
C GLY A 62 8.22 -15.26 -3.72
N ALA A 63 7.91 -16.54 -3.91
CA ALA A 63 8.82 -17.64 -3.58
C ALA A 63 10.12 -17.61 -4.38
N ASP A 64 10.06 -17.16 -5.64
CA ASP A 64 11.22 -17.08 -6.52
C ASP A 64 11.03 -16.04 -7.64
N ALA A 65 12.07 -15.87 -8.46
CA ALA A 65 12.16 -14.86 -9.52
C ALA A 65 11.18 -15.04 -10.69
N THR A 66 10.40 -16.13 -10.73
CA THR A 66 9.36 -16.38 -11.74
C THR A 66 7.97 -16.02 -11.25
N THR A 67 7.83 -15.66 -9.98
CA THR A 67 6.55 -15.33 -9.37
C THR A 67 6.24 -13.84 -9.50
N GLU A 68 4.96 -13.50 -9.66
CA GLU A 68 4.52 -12.10 -9.74
C GLU A 68 4.90 -11.30 -8.50
N GLY A 69 4.91 -11.90 -7.31
CA GLY A 69 5.28 -11.18 -6.08
C GLY A 69 6.73 -10.75 -6.05
N TYR A 70 7.62 -11.48 -6.72
CA TYR A 70 8.99 -11.04 -6.94
C TYR A 70 9.04 -9.80 -7.84
N ASP A 71 8.30 -9.80 -8.95
CA ASP A 71 8.23 -8.67 -9.90
C ASP A 71 7.59 -7.44 -9.27
N TRP A 72 6.51 -7.61 -8.50
CA TRP A 72 5.89 -6.53 -7.75
C TRP A 72 6.86 -5.96 -6.71
N ASN A 73 7.57 -6.81 -5.96
CA ASN A 73 8.58 -6.32 -5.02
C ASN A 73 9.67 -5.53 -5.74
N LEU A 74 10.14 -5.98 -6.91
CA LEU A 74 11.10 -5.23 -7.73
C LEU A 74 10.59 -3.85 -8.11
N ARG A 75 9.37 -3.76 -8.67
CA ARG A 75 8.78 -2.49 -9.11
C ARG A 75 8.71 -1.49 -7.95
N PHE A 76 8.16 -1.89 -6.81
CA PHE A 76 8.08 -1.02 -5.64
C PHE A 76 9.47 -0.66 -5.09
N ALA A 77 10.38 -1.63 -4.99
CA ALA A 77 11.73 -1.40 -4.44
C ALA A 77 12.54 -0.42 -5.30
N VAL A 78 12.44 -0.51 -6.62
CA VAL A 78 13.10 0.41 -7.55
C VAL A 78 12.58 1.83 -7.38
N VAL A 79 11.26 2.02 -7.30
CA VAL A 79 10.68 3.36 -7.09
C VAL A 79 11.08 3.93 -5.72
N HIS A 80 11.07 3.12 -4.66
CA HIS A 80 11.58 3.54 -3.34
C HIS A 80 13.06 3.93 -3.38
N ALA A 81 13.89 3.20 -4.14
CA ALA A 81 15.31 3.52 -4.26
C ALA A 81 15.53 4.87 -4.93
N PHE A 82 14.80 5.16 -6.02
CA PHE A 82 14.86 6.46 -6.68
C PHE A 82 14.28 7.59 -5.83
N LEU A 83 13.18 7.35 -5.13
CA LEU A 83 12.56 8.35 -4.24
C LEU A 83 13.53 8.78 -3.13
N GLU A 84 14.26 7.84 -2.55
CA GLU A 84 15.28 8.13 -1.53
C GLU A 84 16.51 8.83 -2.13
N ALA A 85 16.96 8.39 -3.32
CA ALA A 85 18.09 9.00 -4.02
C ALA A 85 17.82 10.46 -4.43
N CYS A 86 16.60 10.78 -4.84
CA CYS A 86 16.20 12.10 -5.35
C CYS A 86 15.55 12.99 -4.28
N ARG A 87 15.67 12.69 -2.99
CA ARG A 87 14.96 13.40 -1.90
C ARG A 87 15.15 14.93 -1.86
N SER A 88 16.22 15.45 -2.47
CA SER A 88 16.54 16.88 -2.55
C SER A 88 15.88 17.59 -3.74
N ASP A 89 15.25 16.85 -4.64
CA ASP A 89 14.55 17.35 -5.81
C ASP A 89 13.03 17.19 -5.61
N PRO A 90 12.30 18.27 -5.29
CA PRO A 90 10.87 18.22 -5.02
C PRO A 90 10.03 17.71 -6.20
N GLU A 91 10.44 17.99 -7.44
CA GLU A 91 9.71 17.58 -8.64
C GLU A 91 9.88 16.08 -8.87
N ALA A 92 11.11 15.58 -8.77
CA ALA A 92 11.37 14.14 -8.83
C ALA A 92 10.65 13.39 -7.70
N VAL A 93 10.67 13.91 -6.48
CA VAL A 93 9.95 13.31 -5.34
C VAL A 93 8.44 13.26 -5.60
N ALA A 94 7.85 14.32 -6.15
CA ALA A 94 6.43 14.32 -6.50
C ALA A 94 6.11 13.26 -7.55
N ALA A 95 6.93 13.15 -8.60
CA ALA A 95 6.77 12.16 -9.66
C ALA A 95 6.85 10.72 -9.12
N PHE A 96 7.86 10.40 -8.30
CA PHE A 96 8.01 9.05 -7.73
C PHE A 96 6.93 8.72 -6.69
N ARG A 97 6.41 9.71 -5.97
CA ARG A 97 5.26 9.49 -5.08
C ARG A 97 4.00 9.18 -5.87
N GLN A 98 3.80 9.84 -7.01
CA GLN A 98 2.70 9.51 -7.91
C GLN A 98 2.88 8.08 -8.46
N GLU A 99 4.08 7.73 -8.92
CA GLU A 99 4.39 6.38 -9.40
C GLU A 99 4.14 5.29 -8.34
N LEU A 100 4.46 5.55 -7.06
CA LEU A 100 4.10 4.64 -5.96
C LEU A 100 2.60 4.53 -5.72
N ALA A 101 1.85 5.63 -5.89
CA ALA A 101 0.41 5.62 -5.77
C ALA A 101 -0.23 4.80 -6.90
N ASP A 102 0.23 5.01 -8.13
CA ASP A 102 -0.21 4.28 -9.32
C ASP A 102 0.10 2.77 -9.16
N LEU A 103 1.32 2.42 -8.73
CA LEU A 103 1.67 1.02 -8.44
C LEU A 103 0.81 0.38 -7.34
N THR A 104 0.42 1.18 -6.34
CA THR A 104 -0.46 0.71 -5.27
C THR A 104 -1.86 0.43 -5.78
N GLU A 105 -2.38 1.30 -6.64
CA GLU A 105 -3.68 1.13 -7.29
C GLU A 105 -3.66 -0.07 -8.25
N ASP A 106 -2.63 -0.16 -9.10
CA ASP A 106 -2.41 -1.27 -10.02
C ASP A 106 -2.39 -2.61 -9.27
N LEU A 107 -1.57 -2.74 -8.21
CA LEU A 107 -1.51 -3.98 -7.44
C LEU A 107 -2.81 -4.26 -6.66
N ALA A 108 -3.56 -3.23 -6.25
CA ALA A 108 -4.85 -3.43 -5.61
C ALA A 108 -5.90 -4.00 -6.58
N GLY A 109 -5.87 -3.55 -7.84
CA GLY A 109 -6.80 -3.96 -8.89
C GLY A 109 -6.34 -5.14 -9.76
N ALA A 110 -5.07 -5.53 -9.71
CA ALA A 110 -4.52 -6.59 -10.56
C ALA A 110 -5.08 -7.97 -10.20
N ASP A 111 -5.39 -8.75 -11.24
CA ASP A 111 -5.51 -10.20 -11.11
C ASP A 111 -4.15 -10.74 -10.67
N VAL A 112 -4.12 -11.44 -9.54
CA VAL A 112 -2.88 -11.95 -8.94
C VAL A 112 -2.77 -13.42 -9.28
N MET A 113 -1.62 -13.85 -9.76
CA MET A 113 -1.34 -15.27 -9.98
C MET A 113 -0.67 -15.90 -8.76
N LEU A 114 -1.14 -17.09 -8.36
CA LEU A 114 -0.49 -17.92 -7.36
C LEU A 114 -0.27 -19.33 -7.94
N GLY A 115 0.92 -19.55 -8.50
CA GLY A 115 1.15 -20.70 -9.37
C GLY A 115 0.50 -20.47 -10.73
N ASP A 116 -0.26 -21.45 -11.22
CA ASP A 116 -0.93 -21.38 -12.52
C ASP A 116 -2.38 -20.82 -12.43
N ASP A 117 -2.85 -20.52 -11.23
CA ASP A 117 -4.23 -20.08 -10.98
C ASP A 117 -4.30 -18.59 -10.62
N VAL A 118 -5.37 -17.93 -11.08
CA VAL A 118 -5.74 -16.60 -10.59
C VAL A 118 -6.18 -16.73 -9.14
N TRP A 119 -5.43 -16.11 -8.24
CA TRP A 119 -5.72 -16.05 -6.83
C TRP A 119 -6.98 -15.22 -6.59
N ALA A 120 -7.93 -15.83 -5.91
CA ALA A 120 -9.08 -15.16 -5.34
C ALA A 120 -9.12 -15.43 -3.83
N PRO A 121 -9.46 -14.42 -3.01
CA PRO A 121 -9.67 -14.64 -1.58
C PRO A 121 -10.76 -15.70 -1.39
N ALA A 122 -10.54 -16.62 -0.46
CA ALA A 122 -11.55 -17.62 -0.10
C ALA A 122 -12.90 -16.94 0.23
N PRO A 123 -14.05 -17.54 -0.14
CA PRO A 123 -15.36 -16.96 0.17
C PRO A 123 -15.47 -16.68 1.68
N GLY A 124 -15.68 -15.41 2.04
CA GLY A 124 -15.75 -14.96 3.44
C GLY A 124 -14.42 -14.50 4.08
N SER A 125 -13.29 -14.55 3.35
CA SER A 125 -12.03 -13.94 3.79
C SER A 125 -11.87 -12.48 3.33
N ALA A 126 -12.78 -12.00 2.48
CA ALA A 126 -12.92 -10.58 2.17
C ALA A 126 -13.13 -9.80 3.47
N ARG A 127 -12.11 -9.01 3.84
CA ARG A 127 -12.30 -8.00 4.88
C ARG A 127 -13.40 -7.05 4.41
N ILE A 128 -14.31 -6.77 5.34
CA ILE A 128 -15.31 -5.71 5.25
C ILE A 128 -14.63 -4.47 4.68
N SER A 129 -15.00 -4.11 3.45
CA SER A 129 -14.62 -2.84 2.86
C SER A 129 -15.08 -1.74 3.81
N CYS A 130 -14.13 -1.02 4.41
CA CYS A 130 -14.43 0.29 4.97
C CYS A 130 -14.51 1.26 3.79
N GLY A 131 -15.72 1.44 3.24
CA GLY A 131 -15.99 2.52 2.30
C GLY A 131 -16.77 2.11 1.05
N ASP A 132 -17.97 1.60 1.23
CA ASP A 132 -19.06 1.98 0.33
C ASP A 132 -20.20 2.52 1.21
N SER A 133 -20.04 3.77 1.63
CA SER A 133 -21.13 4.53 2.24
C SER A 133 -21.95 5.17 1.13
N ASP A 134 -22.50 4.36 0.23
CA ASP A 134 -23.70 4.76 -0.50
C ASP A 134 -24.91 4.52 0.40
N THR A 135 -25.04 5.40 1.39
CA THR A 135 -26.34 5.70 1.99
C THR A 135 -26.58 7.17 1.80
N SER A 136 -27.04 7.49 0.59
CA SER A 136 -27.96 8.60 0.40
C SER A 136 -29.02 8.57 1.52
N GLY A 137 -28.96 9.50 2.47
CA GLY A 137 -30.14 9.87 3.25
C GLY A 137 -30.11 9.86 4.77
N ASP A 138 -28.98 10.08 5.46
CA ASP A 138 -29.06 10.51 6.87
C ASP A 138 -28.30 11.81 7.12
N ARG A 139 -29.06 12.91 6.96
CA ARG A 139 -28.67 14.22 7.46
C ARG A 139 -28.54 14.11 8.96
N PHE A 140 -27.32 14.10 9.48
CA PHE A 140 -27.05 14.56 10.84
C PHE A 140 -27.51 16.01 10.93
N ARG A 141 -28.79 16.22 11.27
CA ARG A 141 -29.30 17.46 11.82
C ARG A 141 -28.65 17.59 13.19
N LEU A 142 -27.59 18.37 13.24
CA LEU A 142 -27.03 18.87 14.48
C LEU A 142 -27.92 20.04 14.95
N ASP A 143 -29.10 19.71 15.45
CA ASP A 143 -29.98 20.64 16.16
C ASP A 143 -30.95 19.84 17.03
N ASP A 144 -30.55 19.59 18.28
CA ASP A 144 -31.47 19.80 19.40
C ASP A 144 -30.67 20.11 20.68
N PRO A 145 -30.70 21.37 21.18
CA PRO A 145 -30.20 21.71 22.50
C PRO A 145 -31.21 21.28 23.58
N ASP A 146 -30.83 20.27 24.36
CA ASP A 146 -31.50 19.88 25.60
C ASP A 146 -31.36 21.00 26.64
N ASP A 147 -32.27 21.99 26.60
CA ASP A 147 -32.57 22.86 27.74
C ASP A 147 -34.03 23.35 27.68
N GLY A 148 -34.93 22.37 27.56
CA GLY A 148 -36.37 22.53 27.70
C GLY A 148 -36.81 22.42 29.16
N ARG A 149 -36.67 23.50 29.92
CA ARG A 149 -37.55 23.91 31.04
C ARG A 149 -38.16 22.78 31.89
N PHE A 150 -37.56 22.50 33.05
CA PHE A 150 -38.28 21.84 34.16
C PHE A 150 -39.48 22.69 34.59
N SER A 151 -40.68 22.14 34.39
CA SER A 151 -41.93 22.75 34.83
C SER A 151 -42.10 22.59 36.35
N PHE A 152 -42.32 23.69 37.06
CA PHE A 152 -42.81 23.71 38.44
C PHE A 152 -44.34 23.57 38.43
N GLY A 153 -44.87 22.64 39.22
CA GLY A 153 -46.31 22.47 39.48
C GLY A 153 -46.55 21.12 40.17
N ASP A 154 -46.36 21.06 41.48
CA ASP A 154 -47.40 21.23 42.52
C ASP A 154 -48.09 19.88 42.86
N GLY A 155 -48.13 19.52 44.14
CA GLY A 155 -48.98 18.44 44.64
C GLY A 155 -48.39 17.36 45.57
N THR A 156 -48.07 17.74 46.81
CA THR A 156 -48.54 17.06 48.05
C THR A 156 -47.92 15.73 48.58
N ARG A 157 -47.24 15.88 49.75
CA ARG A 157 -47.13 15.05 51.00
C ARG A 157 -46.64 13.59 50.90
N LEU A 158 -45.80 13.07 51.82
CA LEU A 158 -45.69 13.24 53.28
C LEU A 158 -44.29 13.64 53.75
#